data_AF-A0A914D8F6-F1
#
_entry.id   AF-A0A914D8F6-F1
#
_cell.length_a   1.000
_cell.length_b   1.000
_cell.length_c   1.000
_cell.angle_alpha   90.00
_cell.angle_beta   90.00
_cell.angle_gamma   90.00
#
_symmetry.space_group_name_H-M   'P 1'
#
loop_
_entity.id
_entity.type
_entity.pdbx_description
1 polymer ?
#
loop_
_entity_poly.entity_id
_entity_poly.type
_entity_poly.pdbx_seq_one_letter_code
_entity_poly.pdbx_strand_id
1 'polypeptide(L)'
;MNDKHKNIDGTSRANDRQTRVAMRLVKIFREAKPNLNIGLLALYTHQMREMEKLMEDPLVEVSSVDSYQGKEVDVEILVTTKASDRKAIHEAGVRVEEFIHDPKKNLTHVIP
;
A
#
# COMPACT_ATOMS: atom_id res chain seq x y z
N MET A 1 -21.24 35.88 16.95
CA MET A 1 -21.33 34.48 17.38
C MET A 1 -20.18 33.73 16.74
N ASN A 2 -19.25 33.23 17.55
CA ASN A 2 -17.99 32.62 17.14
C ASN A 2 -18.13 31.11 17.39
N ASP A 3 -18.29 30.30 16.35
CA ASP A 3 -18.36 28.85 16.48
C ASP A 3 -16.96 28.28 16.70
N LYS A 4 -16.66 28.06 17.98
CA LYS A 4 -15.51 27.30 18.46
C LYS A 4 -15.87 25.81 18.49
N HIS A 5 -14.99 25.01 17.87
CA HIS A 5 -14.69 23.61 18.19
C HIS A 5 -15.84 22.61 18.30
N LYS A 6 -16.01 21.79 17.25
CA LYS A 6 -16.25 20.33 17.37
C LYS A 6 -15.70 19.60 16.15
N ASN A 7 -14.41 19.28 16.18
CA ASN A 7 -13.87 18.11 15.49
C ASN A 7 -13.08 17.35 16.53
N ILE A 8 -13.77 16.43 17.19
CA ILE A 8 -13.25 15.60 18.28
C ILE A 8 -13.03 14.20 17.69
N ASP A 9 -11.76 13.88 17.47
CA ASP A 9 -11.09 12.58 17.43
C ASP A 9 -11.64 11.37 16.64
N GLY A 10 -10.82 10.99 15.64
CA GLY A 10 -10.63 9.65 15.11
C GLY A 10 -9.28 9.59 14.40
N THR A 11 -8.23 9.12 15.09
CA THR A 11 -6.79 9.32 14.85
C THR A 11 -6.15 8.55 13.69
N SER A 12 -6.93 7.99 12.76
CA SER A 12 -6.40 7.14 11.70
C SER A 12 -6.54 7.81 10.33
N ARG A 13 -5.40 8.24 9.78
CA ARG A 13 -5.32 8.77 8.41
C ARG A 13 -5.33 7.59 7.44
N ALA A 14 -6.10 7.66 6.35
CA ALA A 14 -5.88 6.82 5.17
C ALA A 14 -5.22 7.66 4.06
N ASN A 15 -4.53 6.99 3.14
CA ASN A 15 -3.84 7.59 2.01
C ASN A 15 -4.31 6.91 0.71
N ASP A 16 -5.35 7.46 0.12
CA ASP A 16 -5.99 6.91 -1.09
C ASP A 16 -5.02 6.78 -2.27
N ARG A 17 -4.00 7.64 -2.36
CA ARG A 17 -2.99 7.54 -3.42
C ARG A 17 -2.15 6.27 -3.24
N GLN A 18 -1.71 5.98 -2.02
CA GLN A 18 -0.98 4.75 -1.75
C GLN A 18 -1.87 3.51 -1.94
N THR A 19 -3.16 3.60 -1.58
CA THR A 19 -4.15 2.55 -1.90
C THR A 19 -4.16 2.25 -3.40
N ARG A 20 -4.35 3.26 -4.24
CA ARG A 20 -4.39 3.08 -5.71
C ARG A 20 -3.11 2.47 -6.27
N VAL A 21 -1.96 2.93 -5.78
CA VAL A 21 -0.65 2.36 -6.17
C VAL A 21 -0.58 0.89 -5.78
N ALA A 22 -0.94 0.54 -4.54
CA ALA A 22 -0.89 -0.84 -4.06
C ALA A 22 -1.80 -1.77 -4.90
N MET A 23 -3.02 -1.34 -5.20
CA MET A 23 -3.93 -2.07 -6.09
C MET A 23 -3.32 -2.28 -7.49
N ARG A 24 -2.64 -1.24 -8.01
CA ARG A 24 -1.95 -1.34 -9.31
C ARG A 24 -0.79 -2.33 -9.27
N LEU A 25 -0.02 -2.36 -8.18
CA LEU A 25 1.06 -3.32 -7.98
C LEU A 25 0.54 -4.76 -7.91
N VAL A 26 -0.54 -4.99 -7.16
CA VAL A 26 -1.22 -6.31 -7.11
C VAL A 26 -1.58 -6.77 -8.52
N LYS A 27 -2.20 -5.89 -9.32
CA LYS A 27 -2.55 -6.19 -10.72
C LYS A 27 -1.32 -6.55 -11.57
N ILE A 28 -0.23 -5.78 -11.45
CA ILE A 28 1.02 -6.06 -12.17
C ILE A 28 1.59 -7.44 -11.79
N PHE A 29 1.60 -7.76 -10.49
CA PHE A 29 2.08 -9.07 -10.04
C PHE A 29 1.17 -10.21 -10.52
N ARG A 30 -0.16 -10.03 -10.52
CA ARG A 30 -1.10 -11.02 -11.08
C ARG A 30 -0.88 -11.24 -12.57
N GLU A 31 -0.73 -10.18 -13.35
CA GLU A 31 -0.46 -10.25 -14.79
C GLU A 31 0.86 -10.97 -15.09
N ALA A 32 1.88 -10.78 -14.25
CA ALA A 32 3.16 -11.45 -14.38
C ALA A 32 3.13 -12.93 -13.93
N LYS A 33 2.45 -13.23 -12.82
CA LYS A 33 2.30 -14.56 -12.22
C LYS A 33 0.93 -14.71 -11.54
N PRO A 34 -0.05 -15.35 -12.20
CA PRO A 34 -1.44 -15.41 -11.71
C PRO A 34 -1.66 -16.09 -10.36
N ASN A 35 -0.75 -16.97 -9.95
CA ASN A 35 -0.93 -17.86 -8.78
C ASN A 35 -0.07 -17.50 -7.56
N LEU A 36 0.58 -16.32 -7.52
CA LEU A 36 1.30 -15.89 -6.31
C LEU A 36 0.34 -15.77 -5.12
N ASN A 37 0.82 -15.94 -3.91
CA ASN A 37 0.14 -15.44 -2.71
C ASN A 37 0.69 -14.05 -2.43
N ILE A 38 -0.18 -13.04 -2.30
CA ILE A 38 0.25 -11.66 -1.99
C ILE A 38 -0.27 -11.26 -0.61
N GLY A 39 0.61 -10.71 0.20
CA GLY A 39 0.26 -10.00 1.43
C GLY A 39 0.17 -8.50 1.14
N LEU A 40 -0.98 -7.88 1.35
CA LEU A 40 -1.17 -6.43 1.26
C LEU A 40 -1.33 -5.86 2.68
N LEU A 41 -0.25 -5.29 3.19
CA LEU A 41 -0.11 -4.95 4.60
C LEU A 41 -0.25 -3.44 4.82
N ALA A 42 -0.90 -3.05 5.92
CA ALA A 42 -0.91 -1.66 6.37
C ALA A 42 -0.36 -1.52 7.79
N LEU A 43 0.30 -0.38 8.06
CA LEU A 43 0.68 0.00 9.42
C LEU A 43 -0.49 0.54 10.25
N TYR A 44 -1.59 0.94 9.61
CA TYR A 44 -2.76 1.52 10.27
C TYR A 44 -4.03 0.77 9.88
N THR A 45 -4.84 0.41 10.88
CA THR A 45 -6.07 -0.36 10.68
C THR A 45 -7.05 0.33 9.72
N HIS A 46 -7.16 1.66 9.75
CA HIS A 46 -8.04 2.37 8.83
C HIS A 46 -7.58 2.26 7.38
N GLN A 47 -6.27 2.35 7.12
CA GLN A 47 -5.71 2.12 5.79
C GLN A 47 -5.95 0.68 5.31
N MET A 48 -5.74 -0.32 6.17
CA MET A 48 -6.03 -1.72 5.87
C MET A 48 -7.50 -1.90 5.44
N ARG A 49 -8.45 -1.34 6.21
CA ARG A 49 -9.89 -1.42 5.90
C ARG A 49 -10.24 -0.77 4.55
N GLU A 50 -9.61 0.36 4.21
CA GLU A 50 -9.83 0.97 2.89
C GLU A 50 -9.29 0.12 1.74
N MET A 51 -8.16 -0.57 1.95
CA MET A 51 -7.63 -1.51 0.96
C MET A 51 -8.50 -2.76 0.84
N GLU A 52 -8.95 -3.31 1.97
CA GLU A 52 -9.78 -4.51 2.05
C GLU A 52 -11.10 -4.33 1.29
N LYS A 53 -11.75 -3.17 1.42
CA LYS A 53 -12.98 -2.84 0.67
C LYS A 53 -12.82 -2.89 -0.86
N LEU A 54 -11.61 -2.65 -1.35
CA LEU A 54 -11.32 -2.57 -2.79
C LEU A 54 -10.66 -3.85 -3.32
N MET A 55 -10.27 -4.77 -2.44
CA MET A 55 -9.59 -5.99 -2.83
C MET A 55 -10.61 -7.11 -3.03
N GLU A 56 -10.76 -7.54 -4.28
CA GLU A 56 -11.67 -8.63 -4.66
C GLU A 56 -10.92 -9.95 -4.93
N ASP A 57 -9.58 -9.92 -4.95
CA ASP A 57 -8.75 -11.08 -5.27
C ASP A 57 -8.60 -12.01 -4.05
N PRO A 58 -9.08 -13.26 -4.12
CA PRO A 58 -9.01 -14.20 -3.00
C PRO A 58 -7.60 -14.71 -2.69
N LEU A 59 -6.62 -14.51 -3.59
CA LEU A 59 -5.20 -14.84 -3.37
C LEU A 59 -4.41 -13.69 -2.77
N VAL A 60 -5.10 -12.61 -2.39
CA VAL A 60 -4.50 -11.45 -1.71
C VAL A 60 -5.04 -11.38 -0.29
N GLU A 61 -4.15 -11.55 0.69
CA GLU A 61 -4.49 -11.33 2.09
C GLU A 61 -4.24 -9.86 2.45
N VAL A 62 -5.31 -9.12 2.79
CA VAL A 62 -5.20 -7.76 3.31
C VAL A 62 -5.15 -7.81 4.83
N SER A 63 -4.11 -7.24 5.44
CA SER A 63 -3.97 -7.29 6.90
C SER A 63 -3.20 -6.09 7.45
N SER A 64 -3.23 -5.95 8.78
CA SER A 64 -2.30 -5.07 9.49
C SER A 64 -1.02 -5.83 9.80
N VAL A 65 0.12 -5.13 9.85
CA VAL A 65 1.41 -5.77 10.15
C VAL A 65 1.36 -6.55 11.47
N ASP A 66 0.73 -5.97 12.50
CA ASP A 66 0.60 -6.61 13.82
C ASP A 66 -0.17 -7.94 13.76
N SER A 67 -1.16 -8.05 12.87
CA SER A 67 -2.00 -9.24 12.71
C SER A 67 -1.42 -10.26 11.72
N TYR A 68 -0.36 -9.89 11.00
CA TYR A 68 0.26 -10.71 9.97
C TYR A 68 1.54 -11.41 10.43
N GLN A 69 1.93 -11.23 11.70
CA GLN A 69 3.16 -11.78 12.24
C GLN A 69 3.21 -13.31 12.12
N GLY A 70 4.33 -13.83 11.58
CA GLY A 70 4.58 -15.26 11.44
C GLY A 70 3.97 -15.90 10.19
N LYS A 71 3.37 -15.12 9.30
CA LYS A 71 2.96 -15.56 7.97
C LYS A 71 4.03 -15.20 6.95
N GLU A 72 4.18 -16.05 5.93
CA GLU A 72 5.05 -15.81 4.78
C GLU A 72 4.23 -16.02 3.50
N VAL A 73 4.53 -15.20 2.49
CA VAL A 73 3.89 -15.22 1.16
C VAL A 73 4.91 -14.92 0.08
N ASP A 74 4.56 -15.17 -1.18
CA ASP A 74 5.50 -14.98 -2.28
C ASP A 74 5.88 -13.50 -2.49
N VAL A 75 4.96 -12.58 -2.22
CA VAL A 75 5.16 -11.13 -2.36
C VAL A 75 4.41 -10.37 -1.26
N GLU A 76 5.10 -9.41 -0.63
CA GLU A 76 4.49 -8.48 0.32
C GLU A 76 4.50 -7.05 -0.21
N ILE A 77 3.37 -6.35 -0.05
CA ILE A 77 3.21 -4.94 -0.37
C ILE A 77 2.85 -4.22 0.92
N LEU A 78 3.77 -3.40 1.43
CA LEU A 78 3.57 -2.65 2.67
C LEU A 78 3.16 -1.20 2.39
N VAL A 79 2.02 -0.79 2.93
CA VAL A 79 1.51 0.58 2.88
C VAL A 79 1.72 1.29 4.22
N THR A 80 2.55 2.33 4.19
CA THR A 80 3.01 3.05 5.39
C THR A 80 2.07 4.18 5.82
N THR A 81 1.21 4.66 4.91
CA THR A 81 0.13 5.65 5.13
C THR A 81 0.57 7.07 5.46
N LYS A 82 1.49 7.24 6.42
CA LYS A 82 1.97 8.53 6.89
C LYS A 82 2.93 9.14 5.86
N ALA A 83 2.61 10.36 5.43
CA ALA A 83 3.37 11.10 4.46
C ALA A 83 3.55 12.54 4.99
N SER A 84 4.66 12.80 5.70
CA SER A 84 4.92 14.11 6.33
C SER A 84 6.03 14.93 5.66
N ASP A 85 6.88 14.30 4.83
CA ASP A 85 7.93 14.99 4.09
C ASP A 85 7.58 15.09 2.61
N ARG A 86 7.14 16.29 2.18
CA ARG A 86 6.71 16.56 0.79
C ARG A 86 7.79 16.26 -0.25
N LYS A 87 9.07 16.46 0.08
CA LYS A 87 10.16 16.26 -0.89
C LYS A 87 10.42 14.77 -1.10
N ALA A 88 10.50 14.01 0.00
CA ALA A 88 10.63 12.56 -0.07
C ALA A 88 9.43 11.90 -0.76
N ILE A 89 8.21 12.42 -0.54
CA ILE A 89 6.99 11.94 -1.21
C ILE A 89 7.03 12.17 -2.73
N HIS A 90 7.53 13.33 -3.17
CA HIS A 90 7.62 13.62 -4.60
C HIS A 90 8.63 12.69 -5.29
N GLU A 91 9.83 12.55 -4.71
CA GLU A 91 10.87 11.67 -5.24
C GLU A 91 10.46 10.20 -5.24
N ALA A 92 9.84 9.70 -4.16
CA ALA A 92 9.30 8.35 -4.11
C ALA A 92 8.14 8.14 -5.10
N GLY A 93 7.28 9.15 -5.27
CA GLY A 93 6.19 9.14 -6.25
C GLY A 93 6.71 8.96 -7.67
N VAL A 94 7.75 9.69 -8.06
CA VAL A 94 8.38 9.56 -9.39
C VAL A 94 8.91 8.14 -9.60
N ARG A 95 9.64 7.59 -8.63
CA ARG A 95 10.20 6.22 -8.73
C ARG A 95 9.13 5.13 -8.85
N VAL A 96 8.01 5.30 -8.15
CA VAL A 96 6.88 4.36 -8.21
C VAL A 96 6.21 4.41 -9.58
N GLU A 97 5.95 5.59 -10.13
CA GLU A 97 5.35 5.73 -11.48
C GLU A 97 6.30 5.16 -12.55
N GLU A 98 7.61 5.41 -12.43
CA GLU A 98 8.63 4.80 -13.30
C GLU A 98 8.61 3.27 -13.24
N PHE A 99 8.51 2.69 -12.03
CA PHE A 99 8.38 1.24 -11.85
C PHE A 99 7.09 0.68 -12.46
N ILE A 100 5.96 1.38 -12.27
CA ILE A 100 4.67 0.99 -12.84
C ILE A 100 4.70 1.01 -14.38
N HIS A 101 5.43 1.97 -14.97
CA HIS A 101 5.55 2.11 -16.42
C HIS A 101 6.58 1.15 -17.06
N ASP A 102 7.69 0.85 -16.39
CA ASP A 102 8.70 -0.10 -16.86
C ASP A 102 9.25 -0.96 -15.70
N PRO A 103 8.55 -2.07 -15.35
CA PRO A 103 8.95 -2.91 -14.24
C PRO A 103 10.31 -3.60 -14.47
N LYS A 104 10.65 -3.88 -15.73
CA LYS A 104 11.82 -4.68 -16.11
C LYS A 104 13.14 -3.92 -15.93
N LYS A 105 13.14 -2.59 -16.05
CA LYS A 105 14.34 -1.77 -15.80
C LYS A 105 14.77 -1.73 -14.34
N ASN A 106 13.83 -1.86 -13.41
CA ASN A 106 14.07 -1.60 -11.99
C ASN A 106 14.18 -2.87 -11.12
N LEU A 107 13.97 -4.06 -11.69
CA LEU A 107 14.13 -5.35 -11.01
C LEU A 107 15.60 -5.80 -10.87
N THR A 108 16.54 -5.18 -11.59
CA THR A 108 17.96 -5.57 -11.63
C THR A 108 18.82 -4.99 -10.48
N HIS A 109 18.25 -4.19 -9.58
CA HIS A 109 19.03 -3.50 -8.52
C HIS A 109 18.63 -3.90 -7.08
N VAL A 110 17.76 -4.90 -6.89
CA VAL A 110 17.15 -5.18 -5.57
C VAL A 110 17.65 -6.50 -4.95
N ILE A 111 18.62 -7.18 -5.55
CA ILE A 111 19.22 -8.40 -4.96
C ILE A 111 20.74 -8.33 -5.13
N PRO A 112 21.53 -8.08 -4.06
CA PRO A 112 22.94 -8.48 -4.04
C PRO A 112 23.08 -10.01 -4.00
#